data_AF-A0AAV0H0D3-F1
#
_entry.id   AF-A0AAV0H0D3-F1
#
_cell.length_a   1.000
_cell.length_b   1.000
_cell.length_c   1.000
_cell.angle_alpha   90.00
_cell.angle_beta   90.00
_cell.angle_gamma   90.00
#
_symmetry.space_group_name_H-M   'P 1'
#
loop_
_entity.id
_entity.type
_entity.pdbx_description
1 polymer ?
#
loop_
_entity_poly.entity_id
_entity_poly.type
_entity_poly.pdbx_seq_one_letter_code
_entity_poly.pdbx_strand_id
1 'polypeptide(L)'
;MASGDDDEVVVEKVLWRSSLGRLKELEVNKNGTWETARAPNAHFFRKGMVGDWKNYLTSQMAERIDQLTCLKLQGTGLSLDD
;
A
#
# COMPACT_ATOMS: atom_id res chain seq x y z
N MET A 1 14.65 -13.20 32.30
CA MET A 1 13.85 -13.84 31.24
C MET A 1 12.54 -13.07 31.16
N ALA A 2 12.51 -12.01 30.34
CA ALA A 2 11.36 -11.12 30.13
C ALA A 2 11.54 -10.37 28.80
N SER A 3 12.07 -11.03 27.76
CA SER A 3 12.51 -10.35 26.52
C SER A 3 11.70 -10.74 25.28
N GLY A 4 10.97 -11.86 25.29
CA GLY A 4 10.17 -12.29 24.13
C GLY A 4 8.87 -11.48 23.99
N ASP A 5 8.16 -11.28 25.10
CA ASP A 5 6.86 -10.59 25.09
C ASP A 5 7.00 -9.09 24.77
N ASP A 6 8.11 -8.47 25.20
CA ASP A 6 8.38 -7.05 24.94
C ASP A 6 8.62 -6.77 23.45
N ASP A 7 9.32 -7.66 22.74
CA ASP A 7 9.59 -7.51 21.30
C ASP A 7 8.32 -7.65 20.46
N GLU A 8 7.46 -8.61 20.79
CA GLU A 8 6.17 -8.81 20.11
C GLU A 8 5.26 -7.59 20.29
N VAL A 9 5.15 -7.06 21.51
CA VAL A 9 4.39 -5.83 21.81
C VAL A 9 4.94 -4.64 21.03
N VAL A 10 6.26 -4.52 20.88
CA VAL A 10 6.89 -3.46 20.09
C VAL A 10 6.53 -3.61 18.61
N VAL A 11 6.59 -4.83 18.04
CA VAL A 11 6.21 -5.09 16.65
C VAL A 11 4.75 -4.74 16.40
N GLU A 12 3.83 -5.20 17.24
CA GLU A 12 2.41 -4.88 17.11
C GLU A 12 2.15 -3.36 17.15
N LYS A 13 2.83 -2.65 18.05
CA LYS A 13 2.72 -1.20 18.14
C LYS A 13 3.23 -0.50 16.88
N VAL A 14 4.31 -0.99 16.28
CA VAL A 14 4.81 -0.45 15.00
C VAL A 14 3.83 -0.75 13.86
N LEU A 15 3.32 -1.98 13.76
CA LEU A 15 2.32 -2.36 12.76
C LEU A 15 1.07 -1.50 12.87
N TRP A 16 0.55 -1.31 14.08
CA TRP A 16 -0.60 -0.43 14.33
C TRP A 16 -0.30 1.02 13.92
N ARG A 17 0.83 1.57 14.36
CA ARG A 17 1.23 2.97 14.04
C ARG A 17 1.35 3.21 12.54
N SER A 18 1.85 2.21 11.81
CA SER A 18 2.11 2.27 10.37
C SER A 18 0.94 1.78 9.52
N SER A 19 -0.13 1.27 10.14
CA SER A 19 -1.28 0.76 9.41
C SER A 19 -1.94 1.87 8.59
N LEU A 20 -2.28 1.55 7.34
CA LEU A 20 -2.87 2.52 6.43
C LEU A 20 -4.18 3.09 7.00
N GLY A 21 -5.02 2.24 7.60
CA GLY A 21 -6.27 2.65 8.22
C GLY A 21 -6.05 3.74 9.28
N ARG A 22 -5.11 3.52 10.21
CA ARG A 22 -4.77 4.53 11.22
C ARG A 22 -4.20 5.79 10.58
N LEU A 23 -3.22 5.67 9.68
CA LEU A 23 -2.56 6.82 9.07
C LEU A 23 -3.55 7.68 8.28
N LYS A 24 -4.44 7.06 7.50
CA LYS A 24 -5.50 7.75 6.74
C LYS A 24 -6.43 8.55 7.65
N GLU A 25 -6.69 8.06 8.87
CA GLU A 25 -7.62 8.69 9.80
C GLU A 25 -7.02 9.81 10.65
N LEU A 26 -5.70 10.02 10.60
CA LEU A 26 -5.05 11.13 11.32
C LEU A 26 -5.51 12.49 10.78
N GLU A 27 -5.75 13.44 11.68
CA GLU A 27 -6.22 14.79 11.35
C GLU A 27 -5.36 15.49 10.28
N VAL A 28 -4.03 15.37 10.43
CA VAL A 28 -3.07 15.94 9.46
C VAL A 28 -3.21 15.32 8.06
N ASN A 29 -3.66 14.08 7.95
CA ASN A 29 -3.81 13.40 6.66
C ASN A 29 -5.21 13.58 6.07
N LYS A 30 -6.24 13.75 6.90
CA LYS A 30 -7.61 14.07 6.43
C LYS A 30 -7.75 15.49 5.95
N ASN A 31 -7.26 16.43 6.74
CA ASN A 31 -7.56 17.86 6.59
C ASN A 31 -6.33 18.71 6.34
N GLY A 32 -5.12 18.15 6.47
CA GLY A 32 -3.89 18.85 6.14
C GLY A 32 -3.72 19.05 4.63
N THR A 33 -2.87 20.01 4.28
CA THR A 33 -2.50 20.32 2.90
C THR A 33 -0.98 20.28 2.78
N TRP A 34 -0.48 19.65 1.73
CA TRP A 34 0.91 19.78 1.34
C TRP A 34 1.08 21.16 0.69
N GLU A 35 1.68 22.08 1.43
CA GLU A 35 1.85 23.48 1.02
C GLU A 35 2.59 23.63 -0.32
N THR A 36 3.71 22.94 -0.51
CA THR A 36 4.51 23.03 -1.75
C THR A 36 3.73 22.57 -2.98
N ALA A 37 2.99 21.47 -2.86
CA ALA A 37 2.22 20.90 -3.96
C ALA A 37 0.80 21.46 -4.07
N ARG A 38 0.37 22.29 -3.11
CA ARG A 38 -1.01 22.79 -2.95
C ARG A 38 -2.05 21.68 -3.06
N ALA A 39 -1.76 20.50 -2.49
CA ALA A 39 -2.59 19.32 -2.58
C ALA A 39 -3.06 18.87 -1.19
N PRO A 40 -4.35 18.50 -1.02
CA PRO A 40 -4.82 17.87 0.21
C PRO A 40 -4.02 16.60 0.53
N ASN A 41 -3.62 16.43 1.78
CA ASN A 41 -2.90 15.23 2.23
C ASN A 41 -3.75 13.95 2.02
N ALA A 42 -5.07 14.09 2.05
CA ALA A 42 -6.01 12.98 1.85
C ALA A 42 -5.83 12.27 0.50
N HIS A 43 -5.29 12.96 -0.52
CA HIS A 43 -5.04 12.37 -1.84
C HIS A 43 -3.99 11.24 -1.81
N PHE A 44 -3.08 11.25 -0.85
CA PHE A 44 -2.07 10.19 -0.70
C PHE A 44 -2.64 8.91 -0.06
N PHE A 45 -3.82 8.98 0.57
CA PHE A 45 -4.43 7.87 1.31
C PHE A 45 -5.75 7.40 0.65
N ARG A 46 -5.62 6.62 -0.43
CA ARG A 46 -6.75 6.13 -1.23
C ARG A 46 -7.48 4.93 -0.59
N LYS A 47 -7.57 3.78 -1.28
CA LYS A 47 -8.24 2.57 -0.77
C LYS A 47 -7.26 1.62 -0.07
N GLY A 48 -6.02 1.52 -0.56
CA GLY A 48 -5.03 0.59 -0.01
C GLY A 48 -5.42 -0.88 -0.08
N MET A 49 -6.17 -1.25 -1.12
CA MET A 49 -6.67 -2.60 -1.31
C MET A 49 -5.99 -3.23 -2.52
N VAL A 50 -5.55 -4.47 -2.34
CA VAL A 50 -5.10 -5.33 -3.44
C VAL A 50 -6.30 -5.63 -4.35
N GLY A 51 -6.07 -5.68 -5.67
CA GLY A 51 -7.10 -6.01 -6.66
C GLY A 51 -8.03 -4.88 -7.07
N ASP A 52 -7.89 -3.67 -6.52
CA ASP A 52 -8.76 -2.54 -6.88
C ASP A 52 -8.62 -2.09 -8.35
N TRP A 53 -7.55 -2.50 -9.05
CA TRP A 53 -7.39 -2.31 -10.49
C TRP A 53 -8.56 -2.89 -11.30
N LYS A 54 -9.23 -3.95 -10.80
CA LYS A 54 -10.39 -4.60 -11.44
C LYS A 54 -11.58 -3.64 -11.62
N ASN A 55 -11.63 -2.55 -10.86
CA ASN A 55 -12.67 -1.52 -11.00
C ASN A 55 -12.41 -0.54 -12.14
N TYR A 56 -11.22 -0.56 -12.74
CA TYR A 56 -10.78 0.46 -13.71
C TYR A 56 -10.26 -0.14 -15.02
N LEU A 57 -9.71 -1.35 -15.00
CA LEU A 57 -9.17 -2.03 -16.17
C LEU A 57 -10.17 -3.05 -16.72
N THR A 58 -10.28 -3.11 -18.04
CA THR A 58 -10.95 -4.25 -18.69
C THR A 58 -10.07 -5.49 -18.58
N SER A 59 -10.66 -6.69 -18.71
CA SER A 59 -9.91 -7.94 -18.67
C SER A 59 -8.77 -7.98 -19.71
N GLN A 60 -9.01 -7.41 -20.90
CA GLN A 60 -8.00 -7.33 -21.96
C GLN A 60 -6.82 -6.42 -21.58
N MET A 61 -7.08 -5.29 -20.92
CA MET A 61 -6.02 -4.39 -20.45
C MET A 61 -5.16 -5.05 -19.37
N ALA A 62 -5.81 -5.75 -18.44
CA ALA A 62 -5.13 -6.48 -17.38
C ALA A 62 -4.25 -7.60 -17.94
N GLU A 63 -4.79 -8.45 -18.82
CA GLU A 63 -4.05 -9.54 -19.46
C GLU A 63 -2.81 -9.01 -20.20
N ARG A 64 -2.94 -7.88 -20.90
CA ARG A 64 -1.81 -7.27 -21.59
C ARG A 64 -0.71 -6.80 -20.62
N ILE A 65 -1.08 -6.27 -19.46
CA ILE A 65 -0.13 -5.85 -18.43
C ILE A 65 0.53 -7.06 -17.78
N ASP A 66 -0.23 -8.12 -17.51
CA ASP A 66 0.28 -9.36 -16.92
C ASP A 66 1.31 -10.02 -17.84
N GLN A 67 0.99 -10.17 -19.13
CA GLN A 67 1.91 -10.69 -20.14
C GLN A 67 3.20 -9.86 -20.23
N LEU A 68 3.09 -8.53 -20.24
CA LEU A 68 4.25 -7.64 -20.28
C LEU A 68 5.11 -7.78 -19.02
N THR A 69 4.48 -7.88 -17.85
CA THR A 69 5.15 -8.03 -16.56
C THR A 69 5.91 -9.35 -16.50
N CYS A 70 5.28 -10.47 -16.87
CA CYS A 70 5.92 -11.78 -16.97
C CYS A 70 7.15 -11.75 -17.89
N LEU A 71 7.02 -11.13 -19.07
CA LEU A 71 8.14 -11.00 -20.02
C LEU A 71 9.30 -10.17 -19.44
N LYS A 72 9.00 -9.08 -18.74
CA LYS A 72 10.03 -8.17 -18.17
C LYS A 72 10.69 -8.71 -16.91
N LEU A 73 9.99 -9.54 -16.13
CA LEU A 73 10.52 -10.16 -14.93
C LEU A 73 11.19 -11.52 -15.21
N GLN A 74 11.07 -12.06 -16.42
CA GLN A 74 11.68 -13.33 -16.80
C GLN A 74 13.20 -13.33 -16.52
N GLY A 75 13.66 -14.34 -15.79
CA GLY A 75 15.08 -14.50 -15.44
C GLY A 75 15.56 -13.63 -14.28
N THR A 76 14.70 -12.76 -13.71
CA THR A 76 15.07 -11.95 -12.53
C THR A 76 14.89 -12.68 -11.20
N GLY A 77 14.14 -13.80 -11.21
CA GLY A 77 13.71 -14.50 -9.99
C GLY A 77 12.49 -13.87 -9.30
N LEU A 78 11.92 -12.81 -9.87
CA LEU A 78 10.70 -12.17 -9.38
C LEU A 78 9.46 -12.75 -10.07
N SER A 79 8.44 -13.05 -9.27
CA SER A 79 7.06 -13.32 -9.68
C SER A 79 6.11 -12.49 -8.84
N LEU A 80 4.93 -12.18 -9.39
CA LEU A 80 3.83 -11.61 -8.62
C LEU A 80 2.88 -12.74 -8.24
N ASP A 81 2.56 -12.84 -6.96
CA ASP A 81 1.54 -13.77 -6.45
C ASP A 81 0.15 -13.14 -6.63
N ASP A 82 -0.84 -13.98 -6.93
CA ASP A 82 -2.26 -13.59 -7.06
C ASP A 82 -2.96 -13.40 -5.71
#